data_AF-A0A963IE17-F1
#
_entry.id   AF-A0A963IE17-F1
#
_cell.length_a   1.000
_cell.length_b   1.000
_cell.length_c   1.000
_cell.angle_alpha   90.00
_cell.angle_beta   90.00
_cell.angle_gamma   90.00
#
_symmetry.space_group_name_H-M   'P 1'
#
loop_
_entity.id
_entity.type
_entity.pdbx_description
1 polymer ?
#
loop_
_entity_poly.entity_id
_entity_poly.type
_entity_poly.pdbx_seq_one_letter_code
_entity_poly.pdbx_strand_id
1 'polypeptide(L)'
;MPALPRLTLISTGGTIAGRAGDGADTTAYQAGALDPASLLAALPEAAAYATLDTHALLAIDSKDMTPAHWLTIARAIAGRLAQPDCDGVVLTHGTDTLEETAWFLHLVLPPGKPVVLTAAMRPASALSADG
;
A
#
# COMPACT_ATOMS: atom_id res chain seq x y z
N MET A 1 4.70 -27.89 8.05
CA MET A 1 5.18 -26.60 7.50
C MET A 1 4.90 -25.53 8.56
N PRO A 2 5.79 -24.55 8.77
CA PRO A 2 5.48 -23.43 9.66
C PRO A 2 4.22 -22.70 9.17
N ALA A 3 3.50 -22.05 10.08
CA ALA A 3 2.35 -21.23 9.73
C ALA A 3 2.80 -20.07 8.82
N LEU A 4 1.93 -19.69 7.86
CA LEU A 4 2.19 -18.51 7.01
C LEU A 4 2.20 -17.23 7.86
N PRO A 5 3.05 -16.25 7.54
CA PRO A 5 3.05 -14.96 8.21
C PRO A 5 1.72 -14.23 8.01
N ARG A 6 1.30 -13.46 9.02
CA ARG A 6 0.09 -12.63 8.99
C ARG A 6 0.46 -11.19 8.67
N LEU A 7 0.18 -10.76 7.45
CA LEU A 7 0.55 -9.43 6.97
C LEU A 7 -0.67 -8.55 6.75
N THR A 8 -0.53 -7.25 6.99
CA THR A 8 -1.59 -6.27 6.69
C THR A 8 -1.20 -5.39 5.53
N LEU A 9 -2.05 -5.36 4.50
CA LEU A 9 -1.96 -4.44 3.38
C LEU A 9 -2.70 -3.14 3.74
N ILE A 10 -1.97 -2.07 4.00
CA ILE A 10 -2.51 -0.74 4.24
C ILE A 10 -2.44 0.05 2.94
N SER A 11 -3.53 0.71 2.52
CA SER A 11 -3.52 1.55 1.31
C SER A 11 -3.63 3.03 1.62
N THR A 12 -2.86 3.85 0.90
CA THR A 12 -2.97 5.32 0.94
C THR A 12 -3.43 5.94 -0.38
N GLY A 13 -3.68 5.13 -1.41
CA GLY A 13 -4.08 5.57 -2.75
C GLY A 13 -2.98 5.31 -3.77
N GLY A 14 -2.62 6.34 -4.54
CA GLY A 14 -1.62 6.25 -5.60
C GLY A 14 -2.10 5.52 -6.86
N THR A 15 -1.18 5.43 -7.82
CA THR A 15 -1.38 4.82 -9.14
C THR A 15 -1.64 3.32 -9.08
N ILE A 16 -1.05 2.61 -8.11
CA ILE A 16 -1.30 1.18 -7.87
C ILE A 16 -2.78 0.89 -7.56
N ALA A 17 -3.45 1.81 -6.86
CA ALA A 17 -4.89 1.80 -6.64
C ALA A 17 -5.66 2.63 -7.70
N GLY A 18 -4.99 3.01 -8.78
CA GLY A 18 -5.52 3.90 -9.80
C GLY A 18 -6.34 3.17 -10.86
N ARG A 19 -7.32 3.87 -11.42
CA ARG A 19 -8.17 3.36 -12.50
C ARG A 19 -8.25 4.37 -13.65
N ALA A 20 -7.95 3.91 -14.85
CA ALA A 20 -8.16 4.64 -16.09
C ALA A 20 -9.49 4.28 -16.74
N GLY A 21 -9.98 5.13 -17.65
CA GLY A 21 -11.18 4.86 -18.45
C GLY A 21 -10.93 3.87 -19.60
N ASP A 22 -9.68 3.80 -20.10
CA ASP A 22 -9.20 2.88 -21.11
C ASP A 22 -7.95 2.14 -20.59
N GLY A 23 -7.83 0.84 -20.89
CA GLY A 23 -6.67 0.04 -20.51
C GLY A 23 -5.38 0.35 -21.29
N ALA A 24 -5.47 1.11 -22.39
CA ALA A 24 -4.30 1.66 -23.08
C ALA A 24 -3.73 2.91 -22.39
N ASP A 25 -4.53 3.59 -21.56
CA ASP A 25 -4.13 4.83 -20.90
C ASP A 25 -3.32 4.56 -19.63
N THR A 26 -2.01 4.81 -19.73
CA THR A 26 -1.08 4.67 -18.61
C THR A 26 -0.88 5.98 -17.83
N THR A 27 -1.32 7.11 -18.40
CA THR A 27 -1.07 8.47 -17.85
C THR A 27 -2.33 9.17 -17.35
N ALA A 28 -3.48 8.90 -17.97
CA ALA A 28 -4.76 9.50 -17.59
C ALA A 28 -5.58 8.54 -16.72
N TYR A 29 -5.40 8.62 -15.40
CA TYR A 29 -6.12 7.81 -14.42
C TYR A 29 -6.48 8.61 -13.16
N GLN A 30 -7.45 8.09 -12.41
CA GLN A 30 -7.75 8.57 -11.07
C GLN A 30 -6.99 7.71 -10.05
N ALA A 31 -6.03 8.30 -9.32
CA ALA A 31 -5.32 7.64 -8.24
C ALA A 31 -6.25 7.30 -7.07
N GLY A 32 -6.00 6.19 -6.36
CA GLY A 32 -6.78 5.79 -5.19
C GLY A 32 -8.25 5.43 -5.45
N ALA A 33 -8.59 5.05 -6.69
CA ALA A 33 -9.95 4.68 -7.09
C ALA A 33 -10.35 3.25 -6.63
N LEU A 34 -9.38 2.37 -6.37
CA LEU A 34 -9.61 0.99 -5.95
C LEU A 34 -9.34 0.81 -4.45
N ASP A 35 -10.16 -0.01 -3.80
CA ASP A 35 -9.92 -0.45 -2.43
C ASP A 35 -8.82 -1.55 -2.38
N PRO A 36 -8.11 -1.71 -1.26
CA PRO A 36 -7.03 -2.70 -1.15
C PRO A 36 -7.52 -4.15 -1.21
N ALA A 37 -8.79 -4.43 -0.90
CA ALA A 37 -9.35 -5.76 -1.03
C ALA A 37 -9.48 -6.17 -2.51
N SER A 38 -9.83 -5.22 -3.38
CA SER A 38 -9.90 -5.39 -4.83
C SER A 38 -8.52 -5.61 -5.44
N LEU A 39 -7.50 -4.90 -4.97
CA LEU A 39 -6.11 -5.14 -5.36
C LEU A 39 -5.67 -6.56 -4.99
N LEU A 40 -5.98 -6.99 -3.76
CA LEU A 40 -5.63 -8.33 -3.31
C LEU A 40 -6.41 -9.43 -4.05
N ALA A 41 -7.68 -9.20 -4.39
CA ALA A 41 -8.49 -10.14 -5.15
C ALA A 41 -7.95 -10.38 -6.58
N ALA A 42 -7.19 -9.43 -7.13
CA ALA A 42 -6.51 -9.59 -8.42
C ALA A 42 -5.23 -10.44 -8.32
N LEU A 43 -4.73 -10.73 -7.11
CA LEU A 43 -3.49 -11.47 -6.84
C LEU A 43 -3.74 -12.70 -5.94
N PRO A 44 -4.55 -13.69 -6.39
CA PRO A 44 -4.87 -14.88 -5.58
C PRO A 44 -3.62 -15.68 -5.15
N GLU A 45 -2.54 -15.62 -5.91
CA GLU A 45 -1.25 -16.25 -5.60
C GLU A 45 -0.59 -15.70 -4.32
N ALA A 46 -0.93 -14.48 -3.89
CA ALA A 46 -0.40 -13.88 -2.67
C ALA A 46 -0.74 -14.73 -1.42
N ALA A 47 -1.86 -15.47 -1.46
CA ALA A 47 -2.29 -16.37 -0.39
C ALA A 47 -1.33 -17.56 -0.16
N ALA A 48 -0.45 -17.87 -1.11
CA ALA A 48 0.59 -18.89 -0.94
C ALA A 48 1.74 -18.41 -0.02
N TYR A 49 1.90 -17.09 0.16
CA TYR A 49 3.02 -16.49 0.87
C TYR A 49 2.65 -15.94 2.25
N ALA A 50 1.41 -15.49 2.43
CA ALA A 50 0.95 -14.87 3.68
C ALA A 50 -0.56 -15.00 3.87
N THR A 51 -0.99 -14.97 5.13
CA THR A 51 -2.38 -14.62 5.47
C THR A 51 -2.49 -13.10 5.44
N LEU A 52 -3.31 -12.57 4.54
CA LEU A 52 -3.40 -11.14 4.28
C LEU A 52 -4.73 -10.57 4.76
N ASP A 53 -4.67 -9.46 5.48
CA ASP A 53 -5.82 -8.60 5.74
C ASP A 53 -5.57 -7.21 5.16
N THR A 54 -6.64 -6.45 4.90
CA THR A 54 -6.56 -5.16 4.21
C THR A 54 -7.11 -4.03 5.07
N HIS A 55 -6.50 -2.86 4.96
CA HIS A 55 -6.91 -1.65 5.66
C HIS A 55 -6.80 -0.43 4.73
N ALA A 56 -7.95 0.10 4.30
CA ALA A 56 -8.00 1.34 3.54
C ALA A 56 -7.82 2.53 4.49
N LEU A 57 -6.65 3.17 4.45
CA LEU A 57 -6.32 4.27 5.36
C LEU A 57 -6.56 5.63 4.72
N LEU A 58 -6.05 5.84 3.51
CA LEU A 58 -6.24 7.05 2.70
C LEU A 58 -6.51 6.66 1.24
N ALA A 59 -7.02 7.62 0.47
CA ALA A 59 -7.24 7.49 -0.98
C ALA A 59 -6.87 8.81 -1.66
N ILE A 60 -5.57 9.12 -1.70
CA ILE A 60 -5.05 10.39 -2.23
C ILE A 60 -3.94 10.17 -3.25
N ASP A 61 -3.67 11.21 -4.04
CA ASP A 61 -2.45 11.33 -4.84
C ASP A 61 -1.28 11.64 -3.90
N SER A 62 -0.14 10.97 -4.10
CA SER A 62 1.02 11.12 -3.22
C SER A 62 1.57 12.54 -3.23
N LYS A 63 1.43 13.30 -4.31
CA LYS A 63 1.87 14.71 -4.35
C LYS A 63 1.05 15.63 -3.43
N ASP A 64 -0.16 15.21 -3.05
CA ASP A 64 -1.03 15.94 -2.14
C ASP A 64 -0.84 15.49 -0.67
N MET A 65 0.16 14.64 -0.39
CA MET A 65 0.50 14.26 0.98
C MET A 65 1.00 15.46 1.79
N THR A 66 0.66 15.44 3.07
CA THR A 66 1.05 16.46 4.04
C THR A 66 1.70 15.77 5.24
N PRO A 67 2.43 16.51 6.09
CA PRO A 67 2.96 15.95 7.34
C PRO A 67 1.87 15.34 8.24
N ALA A 68 0.64 15.85 8.19
CA ALA A 68 -0.50 15.28 8.93
C ALA A 68 -0.91 13.90 8.38
N HIS A 69 -0.82 13.70 7.06
CA HIS A 69 -1.01 12.39 6.43
C HIS A 69 0.09 11.42 6.87
N TRP A 70 1.35 11.83 6.85
CA TRP A 70 2.47 11.00 7.32
C TRP A 70 2.32 10.56 8.77
N LEU A 71 1.93 11.47 9.67
CA LEU A 71 1.66 11.13 11.07
C LEU A 71 0.50 10.13 11.20
N THR A 72 -0.51 10.24 10.35
CA THR A 72 -1.63 9.29 10.30
C THR A 72 -1.17 7.91 9.85
N ILE A 73 -0.35 7.83 8.80
CA ILE A 73 0.25 6.60 8.30
C ILE A 73 1.12 5.95 9.40
N ALA A 74 2.02 6.71 10.02
CA ALA A 74 2.91 6.20 11.07
C ALA A 74 2.12 5.63 12.26
N ARG A 75 1.07 6.33 12.72
CA ARG A 75 0.22 5.85 13.82
C ARG A 75 -0.53 4.57 13.45
N ALA A 76 -1.08 4.49 12.24
CA ALA A 76 -1.79 3.31 11.77
C ALA A 76 -0.86 2.08 11.70
N ILE A 77 0.32 2.26 11.10
CA ILE A 77 1.34 1.20 11.02
C ILE A 77 1.79 0.78 12.42
N ALA A 78 2.19 1.72 13.29
CA ALA A 78 2.62 1.41 14.64
C ALA A 78 1.54 0.66 15.45
N GLY A 79 0.29 1.11 15.34
CA GLY A 79 -0.86 0.45 16.00
C GLY A 79 -1.07 -0.97 15.51
N ARG A 80 -0.86 -1.24 14.21
CA ARG A 80 -0.97 -2.59 13.66
C ARG A 80 0.20 -3.48 14.05
N LEU A 81 1.44 -2.98 13.97
CA LEU A 81 2.63 -3.73 14.36
C LEU A 81 2.64 -4.11 15.85
N ALA A 82 1.97 -3.32 16.70
CA ALA A 82 1.80 -3.64 18.12
C ALA A 82 0.91 -4.87 18.38
N GLN A 83 0.10 -5.31 17.41
CA GLN A 83 -0.77 -6.46 17.57
C GLN A 83 0.03 -7.77 17.52
N PRO A 84 -0.22 -8.74 18.41
CA PRO A 84 0.51 -10.01 18.44
C PRO A 84 0.24 -10.89 17.22
N ASP A 85 -0.87 -10.67 16.51
CA ASP A 85 -1.28 -11.45 15.34
C ASP A 85 -0.91 -10.76 14.01
N CYS A 86 0.01 -9.81 14.04
CA CYS A 86 0.59 -9.15 12.88
C CYS A 86 2.09 -9.44 12.85
N ASP A 87 2.59 -9.94 11.73
CA ASP A 87 4.01 -10.22 11.51
C ASP A 87 4.68 -9.13 10.65
N GLY A 88 3.92 -8.27 9.99
CA GLY A 88 4.43 -7.18 9.17
C GLY A 88 3.35 -6.40 8.43
N VAL A 89 3.75 -5.29 7.81
CA VAL A 89 2.86 -4.40 7.05
C VAL A 89 3.42 -4.16 5.65
N VAL A 90 2.53 -4.20 4.65
CA VAL A 90 2.78 -3.68 3.31
C VAL A 90 1.95 -2.41 3.14
N LEU A 91 2.57 -1.31 2.72
CA LEU A 91 1.91 -0.04 2.45
C LEU A 91 1.87 0.20 0.93
N THR A 92 0.68 0.28 0.34
CA THR A 92 0.54 0.76 -1.04
C THR A 92 0.45 2.27 -1.06
N HIS A 93 1.23 2.90 -1.94
CA HIS A 93 1.41 4.34 -1.99
C HIS A 93 1.58 4.82 -3.44
N GLY A 94 1.43 6.13 -3.68
CA GLY A 94 1.78 6.74 -4.97
C GLY A 94 3.28 6.96 -5.11
N THR A 95 3.79 6.99 -6.33
CA THR A 95 5.23 7.04 -6.59
C THR A 95 5.84 8.42 -6.31
N ASP A 96 5.11 9.52 -6.54
CA ASP A 96 5.64 10.89 -6.48
C ASP A 96 6.34 11.25 -5.16
N THR A 97 5.82 10.78 -4.02
CA THR A 97 6.40 11.06 -2.68
C THR A 97 6.65 9.78 -1.88
N LEU A 98 6.77 8.64 -2.56
CA LEU A 98 7.06 7.34 -1.92
C LEU A 98 8.33 7.40 -1.07
N GLU A 99 9.38 8.02 -1.62
CA GLU A 99 10.69 8.13 -0.98
C GLU A 99 10.65 8.98 0.29
N GLU A 100 9.85 10.05 0.31
CA GLU A 100 9.67 10.93 1.47
C GLU A 100 8.94 10.17 2.59
N THR A 101 7.85 9.49 2.26
CA THR A 101 7.10 8.67 3.21
C THR A 101 7.97 7.53 3.76
N ALA A 102 8.75 6.85 2.89
CA ALA A 102 9.66 5.79 3.31
C ALA A 102 10.71 6.30 4.31
N TRP A 103 11.33 7.44 4.00
CA TRP A 103 12.33 8.05 4.87
C TRP A 103 11.73 8.50 6.20
N PHE A 104 10.57 9.16 6.18
CA PHE A 104 9.87 9.56 7.40
C PHE A 104 9.55 8.35 8.29
N LEU A 105 8.97 7.28 7.72
CA LEU A 105 8.62 6.07 8.46
C LEU A 105 9.85 5.37 9.04
N HIS A 106 10.96 5.35 8.31
CA HIS A 106 12.23 4.82 8.80
C HIS A 106 12.73 5.53 10.06
N LEU A 107 12.51 6.86 10.15
CA LEU A 107 12.94 7.66 11.30
C LEU A 107 12.03 7.52 12.52
N VAL A 108 10.72 7.37 12.32
CA VAL A 108 9.73 7.47 13.41
C VAL A 108 9.21 6.13 13.92
N LEU A 109 9.29 5.07 13.12
CA LEU A 109 8.87 3.74 13.56
C LEU A 109 9.98 3.07 14.38
N PRO A 110 9.64 2.42 15.50
CA PRO A 110 10.61 1.65 16.26
C PRO A 110 11.09 0.43 15.44
N PRO A 111 12.34 -0.02 15.64
CA PRO A 111 12.80 -1.26 15.03
C PRO A 111 11.94 -2.44 15.50
N GLY A 112 11.66 -3.39 14.62
CA GLY A 112 10.82 -4.54 14.95
C GLY A 112 10.38 -5.32 13.73
N LYS A 113 9.06 -5.48 13.60
CA LYS A 113 8.42 -6.17 12.48
C LYS A 113 8.61 -5.39 11.16
N PRO A 114 8.76 -6.07 10.02
CA PRO A 114 8.99 -5.43 8.73
C PRO A 114 7.83 -4.54 8.28
N VAL A 115 8.20 -3.43 7.65
CA VAL A 115 7.31 -2.53 6.92
C VAL A 115 7.88 -2.36 5.52
N VAL A 116 7.10 -2.73 4.50
CA VAL A 116 7.47 -2.62 3.10
C VAL A 116 6.54 -1.62 2.43
N LEU A 117 7.09 -0.68 1.68
CA LEU A 117 6.32 0.22 0.85
C LEU A 117 6.40 -0.28 -0.60
N THR A 118 5.27 -0.24 -1.31
CA THR A 118 5.20 -0.57 -2.73
C THR A 118 4.30 0.41 -3.47
N ALA A 119 4.49 0.50 -4.78
CA ALA A 119 3.78 1.39 -5.68
C ALA A 119 3.81 0.81 -7.10
N ALA A 120 3.10 1.46 -8.02
CA ALA A 120 3.09 1.11 -9.44
C ALA A 120 3.26 2.39 -10.27
N MET A 121 3.97 2.29 -11.39
CA MET A 121 4.06 3.38 -12.36
C MET A 121 2.86 3.40 -13.32
N ARG A 122 2.14 2.28 -13.46
CA ARG A 122 0.96 2.14 -14.32
C ARG A 122 -0.29 1.84 -13.49
N PRO A 123 -1.46 2.39 -13.86
CA PRO A 123 -2.69 2.11 -13.13
C PRO A 123 -3.08 0.63 -13.25
N ALA A 124 -3.83 0.12 -12.27
CA ALA A 124 -4.24 -1.29 -12.22
C ALA A 124 -5.07 -1.75 -13.44
N SER A 125 -5.70 -0.81 -14.13
CA SER A 125 -6.45 -1.08 -15.37
C SER A 125 -5.59 -1.16 -16.63
N ALA A 126 -4.31 -0.77 -16.57
CA ALA A 126 -3.45 -0.69 -17.74
C ALA A 126 -2.99 -2.06 -18.23
N LEU A 127 -2.80 -2.17 -19.55
CA LEU A 127 -2.05 -3.28 -20.14
C LEU A 127 -0.64 -3.34 -19.54
N SER A 128 -0.27 -4.53 -19.07
CA SER A 128 1.01 -4.77 -18.40
C SER A 128 1.24 -3.83 -17.21
N ALA A 129 0.23 -3.71 -16.33
CA ALA A 129 0.39 -3.07 -15.02
C ALA A 129 1.52 -3.74 -14.22
N ASP A 130 2.26 -2.92 -13.48
CA ASP A 130 3.47 -3.30 -12.73
C ASP A 130 3.25 -3.40 -11.21
N GLY A 131 2.04 -3.09 -10.75
CA GLY A 131 1.64 -3.11 -9.33
C GLY A 131 1.39 -4.49 -8.74
#